data_AF-A0A7K8VRA9-F1
#
_entry.id   AF-A0A7K8VRA9-F1
#
_cell.length_a   1.000
_cell.length_b   1.000
_cell.length_c   1.000
_cell.angle_alpha   90.00
_cell.angle_beta   90.00
_cell.angle_gamma   90.00
#
_symmetry.space_group_name_H-M   'P 1'
#
loop_
_entity.id
_entity.type
_entity.pdbx_description
1 polymer ?
#
loop_
_entity_poly.entity_id
_entity_poly.type
_entity_poly.pdbx_seq_one_letter_code
_entity_poly.pdbx_strand_id
1 'polypeptide(L)'
;RAGEHSLAGLTGEEQFATAVATVVHPGYESVDGATSYAHDLMLLRVEPPFTITPFVRPVALPRSPLATGTNCTVMGWGTTTSPQGTRGGHGR
;
A
#
# COMPACT_ATOMS: atom_id res chain seq x y z
N ARG A 1 0.62 -3.69 9.52
CA ARG A 1 -0.67 -3.69 10.25
C ARG A 1 -1.79 -3.94 9.25
N ALA A 2 -2.87 -4.60 9.66
CA ALA A 2 -4.11 -4.73 8.89
C ALA A 2 -5.29 -4.27 9.77
N GLY A 3 -6.42 -3.87 9.18
CA GLY A 3 -7.60 -3.42 9.94
C GLY A 3 -7.49 -2.01 10.51
N GLU A 4 -6.52 -1.21 10.04
CA GLU A 4 -6.26 0.15 10.51
C GLU A 4 -7.24 1.16 9.93
N HIS A 5 -7.70 2.11 10.76
CA HIS A 5 -8.53 3.24 10.36
C HIS A 5 -7.86 4.60 10.65
N SER A 6 -7.13 4.72 11.76
CA SER A 6 -6.57 5.98 12.24
C SER A 6 -5.10 5.83 12.61
N LEU A 7 -4.22 6.49 11.87
CA LEU A 7 -2.79 6.49 12.20
C LEU A 7 -2.46 7.22 13.51
N ALA A 8 -3.40 7.99 14.08
CA ALA A 8 -3.20 8.73 15.31
C ALA A 8 -3.27 7.85 16.58
N GLY A 9 -3.84 6.65 16.49
CA GLY A 9 -4.01 5.75 17.64
C GLY A 9 -4.83 4.52 17.29
N LEU A 10 -4.75 3.49 18.15
CA LEU A 10 -5.45 2.22 17.93
C LEU A 10 -6.97 2.38 18.10
N THR A 11 -7.72 1.79 17.18
CA THR A 11 -9.19 1.81 17.14
C THR A 11 -9.81 0.48 17.57
N GLY A 12 -9.00 -0.58 17.73
CA GLY A 12 -9.39 -1.86 18.32
C GLY A 12 -9.44 -3.02 17.33
N GLU A 13 -9.41 -2.74 16.03
CA GLU A 13 -9.50 -3.74 14.96
C GLU A 13 -8.13 -4.05 14.31
N GLU A 14 -7.06 -3.39 14.79
CA GLU A 14 -5.73 -3.53 14.21
C GLU A 14 -5.11 -4.88 14.53
N GLN A 15 -4.58 -5.52 13.49
CA GLN A 15 -3.75 -6.71 13.61
C GLN A 15 -2.30 -6.41 13.23
N PHE A 16 -1.38 -7.02 13.97
CA PHE A 16 0.06 -6.83 13.83
C PHE A 16 0.70 -8.11 13.33
N ALA A 17 1.55 -7.99 12.31
CA ALA A 17 2.37 -9.06 11.79
C ALA A 17 3.69 -8.48 11.27
N THR A 18 4.74 -9.27 11.36
CA THR A 18 6.07 -8.93 10.85
C THR A 18 6.26 -9.52 9.47
N ALA A 19 6.83 -8.77 8.54
CA ALA A 19 7.26 -9.34 7.26
C ALA A 19 8.49 -10.22 7.48
N VAL A 20 8.35 -11.52 7.26
CA VAL A 20 9.42 -12.53 7.46
C VAL A 20 10.11 -12.92 6.16
N ALA A 21 9.51 -12.60 5.01
CA ALA A 21 10.16 -12.70 3.71
C ALA A 21 9.62 -11.66 2.74
N THR A 22 10.49 -11.23 1.83
CA THR A 22 10.16 -10.31 0.73
C THR A 22 10.46 -11.03 -0.58
N VAL A 23 9.49 -11.09 -1.48
CA VAL A 23 9.61 -11.72 -2.80
C VAL A 23 9.36 -10.65 -3.86
N VAL A 24 10.43 -10.09 -4.39
CA VAL A 24 10.39 -9.05 -5.43
C VAL A 24 10.09 -9.69 -6.78
N HIS A 25 9.33 -9.02 -7.64
CA HIS A 25 9.10 -9.52 -8.99
C HIS A 25 10.44 -9.63 -9.75
N PRO A 26 10.76 -10.78 -10.38
CA PRO A 26 12.07 -11.01 -10.98
C PRO A 26 12.39 -10.11 -12.18
N GLY A 27 11.38 -9.45 -12.75
CA GLY A 27 11.54 -8.45 -13.81
C GLY A 27 11.65 -7.00 -13.33
N TYR A 28 11.68 -6.75 -12.01
CA TYR A 28 11.93 -5.41 -11.48
C TYR A 28 13.43 -5.12 -11.59
N GLU A 29 13.84 -4.54 -12.72
CA GLU A 29 15.23 -4.30 -13.08
C GLU A 29 15.51 -2.81 -13.34
N SER A 30 16.69 -2.37 -12.92
CA SER A 30 17.23 -1.05 -13.26
C SER A 30 17.89 -1.13 -14.63
N VAL A 31 17.21 -0.71 -15.69
CA VAL A 31 17.77 -0.73 -17.05
C VAL A 31 18.56 0.55 -17.29
N ASP A 32 19.85 0.43 -17.62
CA ASP A 32 20.72 1.51 -18.10
C ASP A 32 20.79 2.77 -17.20
N GLY A 33 20.77 2.58 -15.87
CA GLY A 33 20.85 3.68 -14.91
C GLY A 33 19.58 4.54 -14.82
N ALA A 34 18.54 4.20 -15.59
CA ALA A 34 17.20 4.74 -15.47
C ALA A 34 16.32 3.73 -14.73
N THR A 35 15.69 4.15 -13.63
CA THR A 35 14.69 3.32 -12.95
C THR A 35 13.50 3.16 -13.88
N SER A 36 13.36 1.97 -14.47
CA SER A 36 12.11 1.56 -15.10
C SER A 36 11.12 1.19 -14.00
N TYR A 37 9.93 1.78 -14.01
CA TYR A 37 8.83 1.36 -13.12
C TYR A 37 8.13 0.08 -13.63
N ALA A 38 8.73 -0.60 -14.61
CA ALA A 38 8.23 -1.88 -15.08
C ALA A 38 8.31 -2.92 -13.94
N HIS A 39 7.24 -3.69 -13.80
CA HIS A 39 7.15 -4.74 -12.79
C HIS A 39 7.34 -4.27 -11.34
N ASP A 40 6.99 -3.02 -11.03
CA ASP A 40 7.00 -2.47 -9.67
C ASP A 40 5.91 -3.12 -8.79
N LEU A 41 6.19 -4.36 -8.37
CA LEU A 41 5.36 -5.17 -7.48
C LEU A 41 6.21 -6.16 -6.69
N MET A 42 5.79 -6.46 -5.46
CA MET A 42 6.42 -7.46 -4.60
C MET A 42 5.38 -8.12 -3.68
N LEU A 43 5.71 -9.31 -3.17
CA LEU A 43 4.94 -9.99 -2.14
C LEU A 43 5.69 -9.96 -0.80
N LEU A 44 4.95 -9.79 0.29
CA LEU A 44 5.45 -9.91 1.66
C LEU A 44 4.81 -11.13 2.31
N ARG A 45 5.62 -12.06 2.81
CA ARG A 45 5.15 -13.12 3.71
C ARG A 45 5.16 -12.58 5.13
N VAL A 46 4.05 -12.69 5.84
CA VAL A 46 3.89 -12.13 7.18
C VAL A 46 3.66 -13.22 8.23
N GLU A 47 4.16 -13.00 9.45
CA GLU A 47 3.92 -13.86 10.61
C GLU A 47 3.60 -13.01 11.88
N PRO A 48 2.59 -13.41 12.68
CA PRO A 48 1.63 -14.49 12.39
C PRO A 48 0.72 -14.14 11.19
N PRO A 49 0.06 -15.13 10.56
CA PRO A 49 -0.97 -14.87 9.58
C PRO A 49 -2.09 -14.00 10.17
N PHE A 50 -2.65 -13.09 9.37
CA PHE A 50 -3.80 -12.32 9.79
C PHE A 50 -5.04 -13.20 9.95
N THR A 51 -5.80 -12.96 11.01
CA THR A 51 -7.12 -13.55 11.21
C THR A 51 -8.14 -12.81 10.34
N ILE A 52 -8.94 -13.54 9.58
CA ILE A 52 -10.01 -12.94 8.77
C ILE A 52 -11.13 -12.45 9.69
N THR A 53 -11.47 -11.17 9.57
CA THR A 53 -12.55 -10.50 10.32
C THR A 53 -13.34 -9.60 9.36
N PRO A 54 -14.44 -8.95 9.78
CA PRO A 54 -15.10 -7.93 8.95
C PRO A 54 -14.18 -6.78 8.53
N PHE A 55 -13.15 -6.47 9.32
CA PHE A 55 -12.20 -5.37 9.12
C PHE A 55 -10.89 -5.79 8.43
N VAL A 56 -10.59 -7.10 8.41
CA VAL A 56 -9.42 -7.66 7.72
C VAL A 56 -9.86 -8.77 6.78
N ARG A 57 -9.88 -8.46 5.47
CA ARG A 57 -10.25 -9.43 4.42
C ARG A 57 -9.30 -9.33 3.21
N PRO A 58 -8.98 -10.45 2.56
CA PRO A 58 -8.22 -10.43 1.32
C PRO A 58 -9.06 -9.82 0.18
N VAL A 59 -8.38 -9.11 -0.72
CA VAL A 59 -8.97 -8.67 -1.99
C VAL A 59 -8.77 -9.75 -3.05
N ALA A 60 -9.79 -9.98 -3.89
CA ALA A 60 -9.69 -10.93 -4.98
C ALA A 60 -8.75 -10.40 -6.08
N LEU A 61 -7.86 -11.26 -6.57
CA LEU A 61 -7.01 -10.93 -7.71
C LEU A 61 -7.83 -10.94 -9.01
N PRO A 62 -7.62 -9.96 -9.92
CA PRO A 62 -8.27 -9.96 -11.22
C PRO A 62 -7.81 -11.17 -12.05
N ARG A 63 -8.74 -11.78 -12.77
CA ARG A 63 -8.46 -12.91 -13.68
C ARG A 63 -8.24 -12.47 -15.13
N SER A 64 -8.60 -11.23 -15.44
CA SER A 64 -8.47 -10.62 -16.76
C SER A 64 -8.28 -9.10 -16.62
N PRO A 65 -7.75 -8.42 -17.64
CA PRO A 65 -7.67 -6.97 -17.66
C PRO A 65 -9.05 -6.31 -17.51
N LEU A 66 -9.10 -5.14 -16.86
CA LEU A 66 -10.30 -4.32 -16.74
C LEU A 66 -10.55 -3.54 -18.04
N ALA A 67 -11.82 -3.29 -18.36
CA ALA A 67 -12.20 -2.45 -19.49
C ALA A 67 -11.89 -0.97 -19.22
N THR A 68 -11.56 -0.22 -20.26
CA THR A 68 -11.40 1.24 -20.18
C THR A 68 -12.68 1.91 -19.67
N GLY A 69 -12.55 2.89 -18.78
CA GLY A 69 -13.69 3.56 -18.16
C GLY A 69 -14.29 2.84 -16.95
N THR A 70 -13.70 1.72 -16.51
CA THR A 70 -14.07 1.07 -15.25
C THR A 70 -13.83 2.02 -14.08
N ASN A 71 -14.84 2.22 -13.24
CA ASN A 71 -14.69 2.98 -12.01
C ASN A 71 -13.81 2.19 -11.02
N CYS A 72 -12.72 2.83 -10.58
CA CYS A 72 -11.79 2.28 -9.61
C CYS A 72 -11.81 3.13 -8.33
N THR A 73 -11.50 2.50 -7.19
CA THR A 73 -11.39 3.18 -5.89
C THR A 73 -9.97 3.08 -5.38
N VAL A 74 -9.38 4.22 -5.00
CA VAL A 74 -8.06 4.30 -4.35
C VAL A 74 -8.27 4.77 -2.92
N MET A 75 -7.57 4.15 -1.97
CA MET A 75 -7.70 4.40 -0.54
C MET A 75 -6.31 4.51 0.10
N GLY A 76 -6.18 5.37 1.12
CA GLY A 76 -4.96 5.51 1.91
C GLY A 76 -4.97 6.77 2.77
N TRP A 77 -3.95 6.92 3.61
CA TRP A 77 -3.73 8.09 4.47
C TRP A 77 -2.73 9.09 3.87
N GLY A 78 -2.53 9.04 2.56
CA GLY A 78 -1.63 9.93 1.83
C GLY A 78 -2.13 11.38 1.80
N THR A 79 -1.28 12.29 1.31
CA THR A 79 -1.66 13.70 1.15
C THR A 79 -2.80 13.85 0.15
N THR A 80 -3.80 14.67 0.49
CA THR A 80 -4.98 14.96 -0.35
C THR A 80 -4.90 16.30 -1.07
N THR A 81 -3.81 17.04 -0.91
CA THR A 81 -3.53 18.34 -1.52
C THR A 81 -2.21 18.33 -2.30
N SER A 82 -2.15 19.12 -3.38
CA SER A 82 -0.95 19.30 -4.20
C SER A 82 -0.80 20.77 -4.63
N PRO A 83 0.41 21.37 -4.58
CA PRO A 83 1.64 20.81 -4.03
C PRO A 83 1.53 20.63 -2.51
N GLN A 84 2.37 19.77 -1.89
CA GLN A 84 2.48 19.74 -0.43
C GLN A 84 2.73 21.17 0.03
N GLY A 85 1.79 21.75 0.77
CA GLY A 85 1.98 23.06 1.36
C GLY A 85 3.16 22.97 2.31
N THR A 86 4.32 23.47 1.90
CA THR A 86 5.40 23.79 2.82
C THR A 86 4.79 24.71 3.85
N ARG A 87 4.63 24.27 5.10
CA ARG A 87 4.38 25.20 6.20
C ARG A 87 5.58 26.14 6.22
N GLY A 88 5.43 27.30 5.60
CA GLY A 88 6.42 28.37 5.66
C GLY A 88 6.68 28.65 7.14
N GLY A 89 7.94 28.53 7.53
CA GLY A 89 8.36 28.85 8.88
C GLY A 89 7.96 30.29 9.23
N HIS A 90 7.46 30.47 10.44
CA HIS A 90 7.36 31.77 11.08
C HIS A 90 8.75 32.45 11.07
N GLY A 91 8.90 33.49 10.26
CA GLY A 91 9.87 34.55 10.49
C GLY A 91 9.25 35.55 11.46
N ARG A 92 9.95 35.80 12.56
CA ARG A 92 9.86 37.05 13.31
C ARG A 92 10.21 38.23 12.40
#